data_AF-A0A7V3PXM2-F1
#
_entry.id   AF-A0A7V3PXM2-F1
#
_cell.length_a   1.000
_cell.length_b   1.000
_cell.length_c   1.000
_cell.angle_alpha   90.00
_cell.angle_beta   90.00
_cell.angle_gamma   90.00
#
_symmetry.space_group_name_H-M   'P 1'
#
loop_
_entity.id
_entity.type
_entity.pdbx_description
1 polymer ?
#
loop_
_entity_poly.entity_id
_entity_poly.type
_entity_poly.pdbx_seq_one_letter_code
_entity_poly.pdbx_strand_id
1 'polypeptide(L)'
;EDYFAYDSKKLKKELLHISRFYPLGIYLDGERQYILRNIASFQDNGALLLHGNVAEGSQIRLMIGNKESCLAATKSAVDEAKQALYPHLPKFALVFDSISRYFLLGRSAHEEIKIITNGLGKDTPFIGLCSLNELSPLKSIDYRGEVYLHNQSIVVLTVGG
;
A
#
# COMPACT_ATOMS: atom_id res chain seq x y z
N GLU A 1 -19.49 9.73 10.39
CA GLU A 1 -20.75 9.07 9.99
C GLU A 1 -21.20 9.44 8.56
N ASP A 2 -20.77 10.57 8.00
CA ASP A 2 -21.37 11.09 6.76
C ASP A 2 -21.13 10.31 5.46
N TYR A 3 -20.04 9.56 5.30
CA TYR A 3 -19.71 8.93 3.99
C TYR A 3 -20.46 7.63 3.68
N PHE A 4 -20.86 6.87 4.71
CA PHE A 4 -21.50 5.55 4.54
C PHE A 4 -23.02 5.57 4.69
N ALA A 5 -23.59 6.72 5.10
CA ALA A 5 -25.04 6.95 5.13
C ALA A 5 -25.62 7.36 3.76
N TYR A 6 -24.83 7.23 2.68
CA TYR A 6 -25.20 7.62 1.33
C TYR A 6 -26.05 6.56 0.64
N ASP A 7 -26.93 7.03 -0.26
CA ASP A 7 -27.58 6.13 -1.21
C ASP A 7 -26.56 5.53 -2.20
N SER A 8 -26.94 4.43 -2.85
CA SER A 8 -26.07 3.70 -3.78
C SER A 8 -25.56 4.59 -4.94
N LYS A 9 -26.37 5.56 -5.41
CA LYS A 9 -25.94 6.46 -6.50
C LYS A 9 -24.81 7.37 -6.04
N LYS A 10 -24.92 7.92 -4.83
CA LYS A 10 -23.91 8.79 -4.25
C LYS A 10 -22.64 8.02 -3.87
N LEU A 11 -22.76 6.79 -3.35
CA LEU A 11 -21.60 5.91 -3.12
C LEU A 11 -20.81 5.64 -4.41
N LYS A 12 -21.50 5.33 -5.51
CA LYS A 12 -20.86 5.13 -6.83
C LYS A 12 -20.14 6.38 -7.32
N LYS A 13 -20.72 7.58 -7.09
CA LYS A 13 -20.09 8.85 -7.47
C LYS A 13 -18.83 9.14 -6.65
N GLU A 14 -18.83 8.81 -5.36
CA GLU A 14 -17.71 9.02 -4.45
C GLU A 14 -16.70 7.85 -4.41
N LEU A 15 -16.87 6.83 -5.27
CA LEU A 15 -16.11 5.58 -5.25
C LEU A 15 -14.59 5.80 -5.18
N LEU A 16 -14.03 6.68 -6.00
CA LEU A 16 -12.59 6.93 -6.01
C LEU A 16 -12.09 7.53 -4.69
N HIS A 17 -12.90 8.37 -4.05
CA HIS A 17 -12.59 8.94 -2.75
C HIS A 17 -12.70 7.86 -1.66
N ILE A 18 -13.82 7.12 -1.65
CA ILE A 18 -14.07 6.08 -0.65
C ILE A 18 -13.01 4.99 -0.74
N SER A 19 -12.77 4.45 -1.93
CA SER A 19 -11.77 3.40 -2.14
C SER A 19 -10.36 3.83 -1.74
N ARG A 20 -10.03 5.12 -1.86
CA ARG A 20 -8.70 5.64 -1.52
C ARG A 20 -8.53 5.85 -0.02
N PHE A 21 -9.50 6.48 0.63
CA PHE A 21 -9.37 6.84 2.04
C PHE A 21 -9.88 5.75 2.99
N TYR A 22 -10.70 4.82 2.50
CA TYR A 22 -11.34 3.79 3.30
C TYR A 22 -11.25 2.39 2.66
N PRO A 23 -10.04 1.86 2.40
CA PRO A 23 -9.90 0.50 1.88
C PRO A 23 -10.32 -0.54 2.93
N LEU A 24 -10.58 -1.77 2.48
CA LEU A 24 -10.82 -2.90 3.37
C LEU A 24 -9.50 -3.59 3.70
N GLY A 25 -9.21 -3.76 4.99
CA GLY A 25 -8.13 -4.61 5.48
C GLY A 25 -8.63 -6.04 5.66
N ILE A 26 -7.98 -6.98 4.99
CA ILE A 26 -8.27 -8.41 5.04
C ILE A 26 -7.30 -9.04 6.04
N TYR A 27 -7.84 -9.75 7.04
CA TYR A 27 -7.03 -10.50 7.98
C TYR A 27 -6.43 -11.73 7.29
N LEU A 28 -5.17 -12.02 7.61
CA LEU A 28 -4.47 -13.22 7.17
C LEU A 28 -4.13 -14.06 8.40
N ASP A 29 -4.49 -15.34 8.35
CA ASP A 29 -4.23 -16.26 9.44
C ASP A 29 -2.72 -16.42 9.68
N GLY A 30 -2.31 -16.27 10.94
CA GLY A 30 -0.91 -16.36 11.35
C GLY A 30 -0.10 -15.08 11.12
N GLU A 31 -0.66 -14.09 10.44
CA GLU A 31 -0.01 -12.81 10.17
C GLU A 31 -0.51 -11.70 11.09
N ARG A 32 0.39 -10.75 11.39
CA ARG A 32 0.04 -9.57 12.22
C ARG A 32 -0.51 -8.41 11.39
N GLN A 33 -0.27 -8.42 10.09
CA GLN A 33 -0.62 -7.33 9.18
C GLN A 33 -1.87 -7.67 8.37
N TYR A 34 -2.59 -6.64 7.98
CA TYR A 34 -3.74 -6.75 7.08
C TYR A 34 -3.28 -6.50 5.65
N ILE A 35 -3.90 -7.20 4.69
CA ILE A 35 -3.77 -6.83 3.28
C ILE A 35 -4.90 -5.87 2.92
N LEU A 36 -4.56 -4.76 2.27
CA LEU A 36 -5.55 -3.80 1.82
C LEU A 36 -6.21 -4.22 0.48
N ARG A 37 -7.50 -3.95 0.36
CA ARG A 37 -8.32 -4.11 -0.83
C ARG A 37 -9.07 -2.82 -1.13
N ASN A 38 -8.79 -2.26 -2.29
CA ASN A 38 -9.53 -1.15 -2.86
C ASN A 38 -10.89 -1.63 -3.38
N ILE A 39 -11.91 -0.79 -3.23
CA ILE A 39 -13.25 -1.06 -3.74
C ILE A 39 -13.24 -0.67 -5.22
N ALA A 40 -13.47 -1.65 -6.09
CA ALA A 40 -13.57 -1.48 -7.53
C ALA A 40 -14.96 -0.99 -7.98
N SER A 41 -16.03 -1.46 -7.32
CA SER A 41 -17.39 -0.98 -7.57
C SER A 41 -18.38 -1.38 -6.47
N PHE A 42 -19.48 -0.62 -6.39
CA PHE A 42 -20.67 -0.98 -5.62
C PHE A 42 -21.70 -1.60 -6.57
N GLN A 43 -22.18 -2.80 -6.25
CA GLN A 43 -23.19 -3.51 -7.02
C GLN A 43 -24.61 -3.15 -6.56
N ASP A 44 -25.60 -3.34 -7.43
CA ASP A 44 -26.99 -2.96 -7.14
C ASP A 44 -27.63 -3.81 -6.03
N ASN A 45 -27.12 -5.02 -5.80
CA ASN A 45 -27.50 -5.90 -4.71
C ASN A 45 -26.77 -5.59 -3.39
N GLY A 46 -26.00 -4.50 -3.31
CA GLY A 46 -25.22 -4.11 -2.14
C GLY A 46 -23.85 -4.78 -2.00
N ALA A 47 -23.47 -5.66 -2.93
CA ALA A 47 -22.15 -6.29 -2.92
C ALA A 47 -21.03 -5.28 -3.29
N LEU A 48 -19.82 -5.54 -2.79
CA LEU A 48 -18.61 -4.80 -3.13
C LEU A 48 -17.73 -5.65 -4.04
N LEU A 49 -17.33 -5.11 -5.19
CA LEU A 49 -16.26 -5.69 -6.00
C LEU A 49 -14.93 -5.10 -5.53
N LEU A 50 -13.90 -5.92 -5.36
CA LEU A 50 -12.60 -5.51 -4.82
C LEU A 50 -11.46 -5.72 -5.83
N HIS A 51 -10.40 -4.93 -5.72
CA HIS A 51 -9.17 -5.06 -6.50
C HIS A 51 -8.26 -6.16 -5.94
N GLY A 52 -8.72 -7.40 -6.03
CA GLY A 52 -8.01 -8.59 -5.57
C GLY A 52 -8.94 -9.57 -4.86
N ASN A 53 -8.46 -10.80 -4.71
CA ASN A 53 -9.25 -11.86 -4.09
C ASN A 53 -9.35 -11.64 -2.57
N VAL A 54 -10.47 -12.10 -2.01
CA VAL A 54 -10.74 -12.22 -0.57
C VAL A 54 -11.31 -13.62 -0.34
N ALA A 55 -10.76 -14.36 0.62
CA ALA A 55 -11.23 -15.70 0.90
C ALA A 55 -12.61 -15.67 1.57
N GLU A 56 -13.42 -16.70 1.33
CA GLU A 56 -14.69 -16.85 2.02
C GLU A 56 -14.46 -16.99 3.53
N GLY A 57 -15.31 -16.34 4.33
CA GLY A 57 -15.18 -16.32 5.79
C GLY A 57 -14.07 -15.42 6.33
N SER A 58 -13.32 -14.70 5.48
CA SER A 58 -12.31 -13.75 5.95
C SER A 58 -12.91 -12.67 6.86
N GLN A 59 -12.22 -12.41 7.98
CA GLN A 59 -12.49 -11.23 8.77
C GLN A 59 -11.94 -9.99 8.06
N ILE A 60 -12.79 -8.98 7.90
CA ILE A 60 -12.43 -7.72 7.27
C ILE A 60 -12.57 -6.56 8.25
N ARG A 61 -11.76 -5.52 8.04
CA ARG A 61 -11.80 -4.27 8.80
C ARG A 61 -11.83 -3.10 7.85
N LEU A 62 -12.71 -2.13 8.09
CA LEU A 62 -12.63 -0.85 7.39
C LEU A 62 -11.39 -0.11 7.89
N MET A 63 -10.49 0.24 6.97
CA MET A 63 -9.26 0.96 7.27
C MET A 63 -9.44 2.45 6.99
N ILE A 64 -8.58 3.28 7.55
CA ILE A 64 -8.56 4.73 7.29
C ILE A 64 -7.15 5.11 6.84
N GLY A 65 -7.04 5.52 5.58
CA GLY A 65 -5.81 6.06 5.01
C GLY A 65 -5.72 7.56 5.25
N ASN A 66 -4.55 8.03 5.66
CA ASN A 66 -4.24 9.46 5.76
C ASN A 66 -2.78 9.71 5.36
N LYS A 67 -2.40 10.99 5.22
CA LYS A 67 -1.07 11.34 4.69
C LYS A 67 0.04 10.89 5.63
N GLU A 68 -0.20 11.01 6.93
CA GLU A 68 0.73 10.68 7.98
C GLU A 68 1.05 9.18 7.98
N SER A 69 0.02 8.33 7.93
CA SER A 69 0.16 6.87 7.82
C SER A 69 0.82 6.45 6.51
N CYS A 70 0.50 7.12 5.39
CA CYS A 70 1.11 6.87 4.10
C CYS A 70 2.63 7.13 4.14
N LEU A 71 3.06 8.29 4.62
CA LEU A 71 4.47 8.65 4.75
C LEU A 71 5.21 7.79 5.79
N ALA A 72 4.54 7.41 6.88
CA ALA A 72 5.10 6.49 7.87
C ALA A 72 5.33 5.08 7.28
N ALA A 73 4.43 4.62 6.40
CA ALA A 73 4.61 3.36 5.68
C ALA A 73 5.79 3.43 4.70
N THR A 74 6.00 4.56 4.01
CA THR A 74 7.20 4.79 3.18
C THR A 74 8.47 4.61 3.99
N LYS A 75 8.55 5.29 5.15
CA LYS A 75 9.73 5.21 6.02
C LYS A 75 9.98 3.77 6.46
N SER A 76 8.92 3.08 6.89
CA SER A 76 9.01 1.68 7.34
C SER A 76 9.50 0.75 6.23
N ALA A 77 9.00 0.91 5.00
CA ALA A 77 9.43 0.10 3.86
C ALA A 77 10.92 0.32 3.51
N VAL A 78 11.40 1.57 3.57
CA VAL A 78 12.81 1.88 3.32
C VAL A 78 13.70 1.31 4.42
N ASP A 79 13.32 1.47 5.69
CA ASP A 79 14.07 0.95 6.83
C ASP A 79 14.13 -0.59 6.78
N GLU A 80 13.02 -1.25 6.47
CA GLU A 80 12.95 -2.71 6.31
C GLU A 80 13.80 -3.22 5.14
N ALA A 81 13.76 -2.56 3.99
CA ALA A 81 14.57 -2.93 2.83
C ALA A 81 16.08 -2.79 3.11
N LYS A 82 16.48 -1.79 3.91
CA LYS A 82 17.88 -1.64 4.35
C LYS A 82 18.27 -2.71 5.36
N GLN A 83 17.40 -3.00 6.32
CA GLN A 83 17.67 -4.01 7.34
C GLN A 83 17.81 -5.40 6.70
N ALA A 84 16.98 -5.73 5.71
CA ALA A 84 17.06 -7.00 4.98
C ALA A 84 18.37 -7.17 4.20
N LEU A 85 19.06 -6.08 3.86
CA LEU A 85 20.33 -6.11 3.12
C LEU A 85 21.56 -6.10 4.04
N TYR A 86 21.39 -5.87 5.35
CA TYR A 86 22.50 -5.83 6.30
C TYR A 86 23.32 -7.14 6.31
N PRO A 87 24.67 -7.09 6.36
CA PRO A 87 25.53 -5.92 6.57
C PRO A 87 25.90 -5.13 5.31
N HIS A 88 25.36 -5.49 4.15
CA HIS A 88 25.63 -4.77 2.90
C HIS A 88 24.86 -3.45 2.84
N LEU A 89 25.40 -2.49 2.11
CA LEU A 89 24.74 -1.22 1.83
C LEU A 89 24.02 -1.28 0.46
N PRO A 90 22.85 -0.65 0.32
CA PRO A 90 22.18 -0.53 -0.97
C PRO A 90 23.05 0.22 -1.98
N LYS A 91 23.38 -0.43 -3.10
CA LYS A 91 24.01 0.22 -4.27
C LYS A 91 22.98 0.82 -5.21
N PHE A 92 21.75 0.33 -5.15
CA PHE A 92 20.63 0.77 -5.97
C PHE A 92 19.30 0.37 -5.32
N ALA A 93 18.20 1.05 -5.66
CA ALA A 93 16.86 0.60 -5.30
C ALA A 93 15.82 0.76 -6.43
N LEU A 94 14.84 -0.14 -6.45
CA LEU A 94 13.61 -0.04 -7.23
C LEU A 94 12.45 0.27 -6.29
N VAL A 95 11.65 1.27 -6.64
CA VAL A 95 10.46 1.68 -5.87
C VAL A 95 9.20 1.49 -6.70
N PHE A 96 8.26 0.72 -6.18
CA PHE A 96 6.91 0.58 -6.73
C PHE A 96 5.95 1.23 -5.77
N ASP A 97 5.36 2.36 -6.18
CA ASP A 97 4.42 3.10 -5.36
C ASP A 97 3.00 2.97 -5.92
N SER A 98 2.00 2.84 -5.06
CA SER A 98 0.62 2.77 -5.51
C SER A 98 0.13 4.14 -5.98
N ILE A 99 -0.50 4.19 -7.15
CA ILE A 99 -1.14 5.43 -7.65
C ILE A 99 -2.19 5.98 -6.66
N SER A 100 -2.78 5.10 -5.83
CA SER A 100 -3.71 5.51 -4.77
C SER A 100 -3.01 6.39 -3.72
N ARG A 101 -1.76 6.08 -3.39
CA ARG A 101 -0.92 6.84 -2.45
C ARG A 101 -0.52 8.18 -3.03
N TYR A 102 -0.07 8.22 -4.29
CA TYR A 102 0.19 9.46 -5.02
C TYR A 102 -1.01 10.42 -4.94
N PHE A 103 -2.21 9.93 -5.24
CA PHE A 103 -3.40 10.77 -5.16
C PHE A 103 -3.85 11.11 -3.73
N LEU A 104 -3.54 10.26 -2.74
CA LEU A 104 -3.84 10.52 -1.33
C LEU A 104 -2.93 11.64 -0.79
N LEU A 105 -1.65 11.61 -1.14
CA LEU A 105 -0.66 12.61 -0.75
C LEU A 105 -0.89 13.94 -1.49
N GLY A 106 -1.27 13.88 -2.77
CA GLY A 106 -1.51 15.05 -3.61
C GLY A 106 -0.29 15.95 -3.66
N ARG A 107 -0.41 17.21 -3.24
CA ARG A 107 0.72 18.15 -3.17
C ARG A 107 1.88 17.66 -2.29
N SER A 108 1.62 16.75 -1.36
CA SER A 108 2.61 16.18 -0.44
C SER A 108 3.36 14.97 -1.04
N ALA A 109 3.10 14.56 -2.29
CA ALA A 109 3.76 13.39 -2.89
C ALA A 109 5.30 13.52 -2.93
N HIS A 110 5.82 14.74 -3.04
CA HIS A 110 7.26 15.00 -3.02
C HIS A 110 7.91 14.68 -1.66
N GLU A 111 7.15 14.63 -0.56
CA GLU A 111 7.66 14.23 0.76
C GLU A 111 8.01 12.74 0.80
N GLU A 112 7.25 11.90 0.08
CA GLU A 112 7.54 10.48 -0.04
C GLU A 112 8.90 10.23 -0.71
N ILE A 113 9.17 10.97 -1.79
CA ILE A 113 10.46 10.95 -2.50
C ILE A 113 11.61 11.42 -1.59
N LYS A 114 11.38 12.42 -0.75
CA LYS A 114 12.38 12.89 0.23
C LYS A 114 12.66 11.81 1.29
N ILE A 115 11.63 11.14 1.81
CA ILE A 115 11.80 10.05 2.77
C ILE A 115 12.63 8.92 2.16
N ILE A 116 12.35 8.52 0.92
CA ILE A 116 13.11 7.49 0.21
C ILE A 116 14.57 7.90 0.03
N THR A 117 14.80 9.11 -0.52
CA THR A 117 16.15 9.64 -0.75
C THR A 117 16.98 9.70 0.54
N ASN A 118 16.39 10.26 1.60
CA ASN A 118 17.07 10.40 2.89
C ASN A 118 17.29 9.04 3.58
N GLY A 119 16.31 8.14 3.47
CA GLY A 119 16.36 6.83 4.09
C GLY A 119 17.39 5.92 3.43
N LEU A 120 17.42 5.84 2.11
CA LEU A 120 18.41 5.05 1.36
C LEU A 120 19.84 5.59 1.53
N GLY A 121 19.98 6.92 1.55
CA GLY A 121 21.28 7.60 1.62
C GLY A 121 21.60 8.32 0.31
N LYS A 122 22.39 9.41 0.38
CA LYS A 122 22.64 10.31 -0.75
C LYS A 122 23.30 9.64 -1.96
N ASP A 123 24.07 8.57 -1.71
CA ASP A 123 24.86 7.90 -2.75
C ASP A 123 24.15 6.66 -3.33
N THR A 124 22.94 6.34 -2.85
CA THR A 124 22.14 5.23 -3.37
C THR A 124 21.14 5.76 -4.41
N PRO A 125 21.41 5.59 -5.72
CA PRO A 125 20.43 5.93 -6.73
C PRO A 125 19.21 5.00 -6.61
N PHE A 126 18.04 5.53 -6.95
CA PHE A 126 16.85 4.72 -7.12
C PHE A 126 16.06 5.18 -8.34
N ILE A 127 15.28 4.26 -8.89
CA ILE A 127 14.24 4.56 -9.86
C ILE A 127 12.93 3.93 -9.39
N GLY A 128 11.81 4.40 -9.91
CA GLY A 128 10.53 3.84 -9.53
C GLY A 128 9.43 4.12 -10.53
N LEU A 129 8.28 3.53 -10.26
CA LEU A 129 7.06 3.70 -11.04
C LEU A 129 5.84 3.71 -10.13
N CYS A 130 4.76 4.34 -10.60
CA CYS A 130 3.46 4.22 -9.96
C CYS A 130 2.67 3.06 -10.58
N SER A 131 2.15 2.16 -9.76
CA SER A 131 1.34 1.00 -10.16
C SER A 131 -0.09 1.07 -9.61
N LEU A 132 -0.98 0.28 -10.19
CA LEU A 132 -2.34 0.10 -9.65
C LEU A 132 -2.37 -0.88 -8.48
N ASN A 133 -1.50 -1.89 -8.53
CA ASN A 133 -1.33 -2.91 -7.51
C ASN A 133 0.13 -3.32 -7.47
N GLU A 134 0.57 -3.80 -6.31
CA GLU A 134 1.95 -4.23 -6.09
C GLU A 134 1.97 -5.73 -5.73
N LEU A 135 2.91 -6.49 -6.30
CA LEU A 135 3.14 -7.88 -5.95
C LEU A 135 4.42 -7.97 -5.12
N SER A 136 4.28 -8.33 -3.85
CA SER A 136 5.43 -8.47 -2.96
C SER A 136 5.12 -9.38 -1.78
N PRO A 137 6.15 -9.87 -1.06
CA PRO A 137 5.98 -10.39 0.29
C PRO A 137 5.28 -9.40 1.22
N LEU A 138 4.75 -9.88 2.35
CA LEU A 138 4.30 -8.99 3.43
C LEU A 138 5.46 -8.29 4.11
N LYS A 139 6.58 -9.00 4.25
CA LYS A 139 7.82 -8.53 4.89
C LYS A 139 9.04 -9.09 4.20
N SER A 140 10.14 -8.35 4.27
CA SER A 140 11.43 -8.69 3.68
C SER A 140 12.25 -9.64 4.57
N ILE A 141 12.08 -9.56 5.90
CA ILE A 141 12.95 -10.25 6.87
C ILE A 141 12.49 -11.69 7.14
N ASP A 142 11.21 -11.99 6.93
CA ASP A 142 10.60 -13.31 7.20
C ASP A 142 9.93 -13.89 5.93
N TYR A 143 10.57 -13.73 4.75
CA TYR A 143 9.98 -14.20 3.49
C TYR A 143 9.87 -15.73 3.45
N ARG A 144 8.63 -16.24 3.43
CA ARG A 144 8.31 -17.68 3.38
C ARG A 144 8.04 -18.21 1.96
N GLY A 145 8.43 -17.48 0.92
CA GLY A 145 8.08 -17.82 -0.47
C GLY A 145 6.69 -17.34 -0.90
N GLU A 146 5.97 -16.63 -0.03
CA GLU A 146 4.61 -16.16 -0.29
C GLU A 146 4.59 -14.74 -0.83
N VAL A 147 3.93 -14.56 -1.96
CA VAL A 147 3.72 -13.26 -2.60
C VAL A 147 2.26 -12.91 -2.55
N TYR A 148 1.98 -11.66 -2.20
CA TYR A 148 0.65 -11.15 -2.03
C TYR A 148 0.39 -10.01 -3.01
N LEU A 149 -0.86 -9.87 -3.45
CA LEU A 149 -1.33 -8.69 -4.16
C LEU A 149 -1.69 -7.62 -3.14
N HIS A 150 -1.01 -6.49 -3.21
CA HIS A 150 -1.21 -5.33 -2.35
C HIS A 150 -1.93 -4.21 -3.08
N ASN A 151 -2.74 -3.47 -2.33
CA ASN A 151 -3.31 -2.20 -2.77
C ASN A 151 -2.84 -1.11 -1.81
N GLN A 152 -2.68 0.10 -2.32
CA GLN A 152 -2.22 1.26 -1.52
C GLN A 152 -0.92 1.01 -0.77
N SER A 153 -0.03 0.19 -1.33
CA SER A 153 1.25 -0.13 -0.73
C SER A 153 2.39 0.59 -1.44
N ILE A 154 3.57 0.52 -0.84
CA ILE A 154 4.83 0.90 -1.45
C ILE A 154 5.81 -0.25 -1.22
N VAL A 155 6.49 -0.66 -2.29
CA VAL A 155 7.50 -1.72 -2.26
C VAL A 155 8.85 -1.10 -2.59
N VAL A 156 9.81 -1.27 -1.69
CA VAL A 156 11.19 -0.82 -1.87
C VAL A 156 12.08 -2.05 -1.96
N LEU A 157 12.66 -2.28 -3.13
CA LEU A 157 13.62 -3.35 -3.36
C LEU A 157 15.02 -2.75 -3.42
N THR A 158 15.85 -3.03 -2.43
CA THR A 158 17.26 -2.64 -2.39
C THR A 158 18.12 -3.73 -3.02
N VAL A 159 19.13 -3.33 -3.78
CA VAL A 159 20.13 -4.22 -4.38
C VAL A 159 21.49 -3.84 -3.84
N GLY A 160 22.12 -4.77 -3.12
CA GLY A 160 23.49 -4.66 -2.63
C GLY A 160 24.50 -5.32 -3.56
N GLY A 161 25.75 -5.37 -3.12
CA GLY A 161 26.79 -6.15 -3.77
C GLY A 161 27.94 -6.44 -2.83
#